data_AF-A0A0M2UQX9-F1
#
_entry.id   AF-A0A0M2UQX9-F1
#
_cell.length_a   1.000
_cell.length_b   1.000
_cell.length_c   1.000
_cell.angle_alpha   90.00
_cell.angle_beta   90.00
_cell.angle_gamma   90.00
#
_symmetry.space_group_name_H-M   'P 1'
#
loop_
_entity.id
_entity.type
_entity.pdbx_description
1 polymer ?
#
loop_
_entity_poly.entity_id
_entity_poly.type
_entity_poly.pdbx_seq_one_letter_code
_entity_poly.pdbx_strand_id
1 'polypeptide(L)'
;MHPVKYFSCKYAFILLIFLASSGCLSGQRPPVTISPQLDKRVRAVTPLPMSVGLYIAPHLRNYVQEAPIKQYEAGAQLYTFPDFVFPFGEPLAAKIEEMSNMLFTRVTVLDHLQNTANTPNGALDGILTVDLKSSDIELYIEQSVWRAIGRHNLSITASFFDLKQNKIWESDIAVEGKGLDFITSRVEQEWWATTGPRFGPAVEDSIQQITYELAKKITTAKEMTDYIATLKQ
;
A
#
# COMPACT_ATOMS: atom_id res chain seq x y z
N MET A 1 10.89 54.30 -37.10
CA MET A 1 10.58 54.17 -35.66
C MET A 1 9.36 53.25 -35.55
N HIS A 2 9.56 51.94 -35.40
CA HIS A 2 8.47 50.97 -35.26
C HIS A 2 8.33 50.58 -33.79
N PRO A 3 7.11 50.56 -33.22
CA PRO A 3 6.94 50.16 -31.82
C PRO A 3 7.10 48.64 -31.71
N VAL A 4 8.10 48.21 -30.93
CA VAL A 4 8.26 46.81 -30.52
C VAL A 4 7.09 46.49 -29.59
N LYS A 5 6.15 45.66 -30.07
CA LYS A 5 5.02 45.16 -29.29
C LYS A 5 5.54 44.27 -28.15
N TYR A 6 5.49 44.79 -26.93
CA TYR A 6 5.60 44.01 -25.69
C TYR A 6 4.36 43.11 -25.53
N PHE A 7 4.39 41.91 -26.12
CA PHE A 7 3.27 40.96 -26.03
C PHE A 7 3.67 39.56 -25.51
N SER A 8 4.82 39.44 -24.84
CA SER A 8 5.40 38.11 -24.54
C SER A 8 5.61 37.79 -23.05
N CYS A 9 5.52 38.77 -22.13
CA CYS A 9 5.90 38.51 -20.74
C CYS A 9 4.83 37.77 -19.91
N LYS A 10 3.53 38.08 -20.12
CA LYS A 10 2.44 37.46 -19.34
C LYS A 10 2.20 36.00 -19.68
N TYR A 11 2.31 35.63 -20.97
CA TYR A 11 2.15 34.25 -21.42
C TYR A 11 3.32 33.36 -21.01
N ALA A 12 4.55 33.91 -21.02
CA ALA A 12 5.73 33.21 -20.49
C ALA A 12 5.57 32.92 -18.99
N PHE A 13 5.02 33.86 -18.21
CA PHE A 13 4.78 33.68 -16.79
C PHE A 13 3.71 32.61 -16.51
N ILE A 14 2.62 32.59 -17.28
CA ILE A 14 1.57 31.55 -17.18
C ILE A 14 2.13 30.18 -17.55
N LEU A 15 2.95 30.08 -18.60
CA LEU A 15 3.62 28.84 -18.99
C LEU A 15 4.60 28.37 -17.90
N LEU A 16 5.35 29.28 -17.28
CA LEU A 16 6.27 28.99 -16.17
C LEU A 16 5.52 28.50 -14.93
N ILE A 17 4.37 29.10 -14.61
CA ILE A 17 3.50 28.64 -13.52
C ILE A 17 2.95 27.25 -13.84
N PHE A 18 2.51 26.99 -15.08
CA PHE A 18 2.04 25.68 -15.51
C PHE A 18 3.15 24.62 -15.48
N LEU A 19 4.38 24.97 -15.87
CA LEU A 19 5.56 24.11 -15.80
C LEU A 19 6.00 23.85 -14.35
N ALA A 20 5.86 24.84 -13.47
CA ALA A 20 6.14 24.70 -12.04
C ALA A 20 5.09 23.85 -11.33
N SER A 21 3.80 23.98 -11.69
CA SER A 21 2.70 23.21 -11.09
C SER A 21 2.58 21.78 -11.64
N SER A 22 3.12 21.50 -12.82
CA SER A 22 3.24 20.14 -13.39
C SER A 22 4.47 19.37 -12.91
N GLY A 23 5.26 19.93 -11.98
CA GLY A 23 6.42 19.24 -11.39
C GLY A 23 7.65 19.17 -12.29
N CYS A 24 7.61 19.74 -13.51
CA CYS A 24 8.76 19.77 -14.41
C CYS A 24 10.00 20.51 -13.87
N LEU A 25 9.85 21.29 -12.78
CA LEU A 25 10.93 22.05 -12.14
C LEU A 25 11.49 21.41 -10.86
N SER A 26 10.85 20.40 -10.26
CA SER A 26 11.32 19.85 -8.97
C SER A 26 12.30 18.69 -9.08
N GLY A 27 12.49 18.11 -10.27
CA GLY A 27 13.34 16.91 -10.46
C GLY A 27 12.83 15.67 -9.72
N GLN A 28 11.72 15.78 -8.98
CA GLN A 28 11.12 14.73 -8.18
C GLN A 28 10.15 13.95 -9.08
N ARG A 29 10.36 12.65 -9.24
CA ARG A 29 9.48 11.81 -10.04
C ARG A 29 8.07 11.78 -9.42
N PRO A 30 7.02 11.67 -10.24
CA PRO A 30 5.68 11.48 -9.71
C PRO A 30 5.64 10.20 -8.85
N PRO A 31 4.84 10.17 -7.76
CA PRO A 31 4.67 8.96 -6.96
C PRO A 31 4.20 7.78 -7.80
N VAL A 32 4.65 6.58 -7.43
CA VAL A 32 4.25 5.34 -8.08
C VAL A 32 2.75 5.12 -7.87
N THR A 33 2.02 4.94 -8.97
CA THR A 33 0.61 4.58 -8.90
C THR A 33 0.48 3.12 -8.44
N ILE A 34 -0.31 2.90 -7.39
CA ILE A 34 -0.50 1.60 -6.73
C ILE A 34 -2.00 1.35 -6.61
N SER A 35 -2.50 0.27 -7.22
CA SER A 35 -3.93 -0.10 -7.21
C SER A 35 -4.13 -1.60 -6.95
N PRO A 36 -3.79 -2.07 -5.74
CA PRO A 36 -3.84 -3.48 -5.38
C PRO A 36 -5.25 -4.04 -5.47
N GLN A 37 -5.34 -5.30 -5.84
CA GLN A 37 -6.58 -6.06 -5.82
C GLN A 37 -6.63 -6.91 -4.56
N LEU A 38 -7.84 -7.12 -4.02
CA LEU A 38 -8.05 -8.10 -2.97
C LEU A 38 -7.99 -9.51 -3.59
N ASP A 39 -7.32 -10.45 -2.92
CA ASP A 39 -7.26 -11.82 -3.40
C ASP A 39 -8.67 -12.43 -3.48
N LYS A 40 -9.00 -13.06 -4.61
CA LYS A 40 -10.32 -13.64 -4.87
C LYS A 40 -10.71 -14.68 -3.81
N ARG A 41 -9.74 -15.34 -3.18
CA ARG A 41 -9.98 -16.34 -2.13
C ARG A 41 -10.55 -15.72 -0.85
N VAL A 42 -10.30 -14.44 -0.57
CA VAL A 42 -10.91 -13.74 0.57
C VAL A 42 -12.44 -13.70 0.42
N ARG A 43 -12.93 -13.53 -0.82
CA ARG A 43 -14.38 -13.54 -1.13
C ARG A 43 -15.03 -14.91 -0.93
N ALA A 44 -14.25 -15.99 -0.90
CA ALA A 44 -14.75 -17.34 -0.67
C ALA A 44 -14.84 -17.71 0.82
N VAL A 45 -14.34 -16.85 1.71
CA VAL A 45 -14.39 -17.07 3.16
C VAL A 45 -15.82 -16.86 3.67
N THR A 46 -16.31 -17.77 4.50
CA THR A 46 -17.56 -17.57 5.23
C THR A 46 -17.38 -16.47 6.28
N PRO A 47 -18.19 -15.39 6.26
CA PRO A 47 -18.06 -14.31 7.23
C PRO A 47 -18.24 -14.81 8.67
N LEU A 48 -17.40 -14.29 9.56
CA LEU A 48 -17.51 -14.51 10.99
C LEU A 48 -18.73 -13.74 11.54
N PRO A 49 -19.55 -14.36 12.40
CA PRO A 49 -20.76 -13.77 12.95
C PRO A 49 -20.42 -12.79 14.08
N MET A 50 -19.65 -11.75 13.77
CA MET A 50 -19.17 -10.73 14.70
C MET A 50 -19.31 -9.33 14.10
N SER A 51 -19.55 -8.36 14.97
CA SER A 51 -19.42 -6.92 14.72
C SER A 51 -18.07 -6.43 15.26
N VAL A 52 -17.19 -5.95 14.39
CA VAL A 52 -15.81 -5.61 14.79
C VAL A 52 -15.53 -4.13 14.57
N GLY A 53 -14.85 -3.52 15.55
CA GLY A 53 -14.17 -2.24 15.37
C GLY A 53 -12.85 -2.47 14.65
N LEU A 54 -12.63 -1.84 13.50
CA LEU A 54 -11.35 -1.90 12.78
C LEU A 54 -10.55 -0.64 13.07
N TYR A 55 -9.42 -0.79 13.75
CA TYR A 55 -8.45 0.26 13.96
C TYR A 55 -7.19 -0.01 13.13
N ILE A 56 -6.86 0.90 12.23
CA ILE A 56 -5.62 0.85 11.45
C ILE A 56 -4.74 1.99 11.95
N ALA A 57 -3.51 1.67 12.36
CA ALA A 57 -2.59 2.66 12.92
C ALA A 57 -2.36 3.82 11.93
N PRO A 58 -2.38 5.09 12.39
CA PRO A 58 -2.20 6.26 11.51
C PRO A 58 -0.89 6.24 10.72
N HIS A 59 0.17 5.67 11.29
CA HIS A 59 1.46 5.59 10.63
C HIS A 59 1.53 4.51 9.55
N LEU A 60 0.66 3.48 9.61
CA LEU A 60 0.41 2.57 8.48
C LEU A 60 -0.41 3.29 7.40
N ARG A 61 -1.54 3.90 7.78
CA ARG A 61 -2.48 4.54 6.83
C ARG A 61 -1.84 5.63 5.98
N ASN A 62 -0.89 6.37 6.54
CA ASN A 62 -0.19 7.46 5.85
C ASN A 62 1.22 7.08 5.41
N TYR A 63 1.57 5.79 5.40
CA TYR A 63 2.93 5.36 5.10
C TYR A 63 3.32 5.64 3.64
N VAL A 64 4.48 6.25 3.48
CA VAL A 64 5.12 6.51 2.19
C VAL A 64 6.57 6.07 2.30
N GLN A 65 7.05 5.30 1.32
CA GLN A 65 8.43 4.85 1.27
C GLN A 65 9.13 5.38 0.02
N GLU A 66 10.32 5.93 0.20
CA GLU A 66 11.23 6.23 -0.90
C GLU A 66 12.18 5.04 -1.09
N ALA A 67 12.40 4.60 -2.33
CA ALA A 67 13.31 3.51 -2.64
C ALA A 67 14.21 3.84 -3.84
N PRO A 68 15.54 3.70 -3.69
CA PRO A 68 16.49 3.89 -4.79
C PRO A 68 16.45 2.71 -5.76
N ILE A 69 16.76 2.98 -7.03
CA ILE A 69 17.09 1.91 -7.98
C ILE A 69 18.57 1.55 -7.86
N LYS A 70 18.85 0.26 -7.68
CA LYS A 70 20.17 -0.32 -7.85
C LYS A 70 20.31 -0.83 -9.29
N GLN A 71 21.06 -0.11 -10.13
CA GLN A 71 21.39 -0.57 -11.48
C GLN A 71 22.72 -1.32 -11.45
N TYR A 72 22.71 -2.59 -11.89
CA TYR A 72 23.92 -3.40 -12.01
C TYR A 72 24.30 -3.62 -13.48
N GLU A 73 25.58 -3.42 -13.79
CA GLU A 73 26.19 -3.82 -15.06
C GLU A 73 27.51 -4.55 -14.74
N ALA A 74 27.68 -5.76 -15.27
CA ALA A 74 28.86 -6.61 -15.06
C ALA A 74 29.30 -6.78 -13.58
N GLY A 75 28.37 -6.73 -12.63
CA GLY A 75 28.64 -6.89 -11.19
C GLY A 75 28.98 -5.60 -10.43
N ALA A 76 28.95 -4.43 -11.08
CA ALA A 76 29.16 -3.12 -10.45
C ALA A 76 27.90 -2.23 -10.49
N GLN A 77 27.68 -1.43 -9.44
CA GLN A 77 26.59 -0.45 -9.39
C GLN A 77 26.99 0.80 -10.20
N LEU A 78 26.25 1.12 -11.27
CA LEU A 78 26.72 2.09 -12.27
C LEU A 78 25.98 3.45 -12.24
N TYR A 79 24.70 3.46 -11.82
CA TYR A 79 23.90 4.68 -11.72
C TYR A 79 22.95 4.61 -10.52
N THR A 80 22.83 5.73 -9.80
CA THR A 80 21.78 5.94 -8.79
C THR A 80 20.70 6.82 -9.42
N PHE A 81 19.56 6.23 -9.74
CA PHE A 81 18.39 7.02 -10.14
C PHE A 81 17.81 7.76 -8.93
N PRO A 82 17.09 8.89 -9.14
CA PRO A 82 16.28 9.48 -8.08
C PRO A 82 15.32 8.44 -7.48
N ASP A 83 15.10 8.53 -6.19
CA ASP A 83 14.26 7.57 -5.46
C ASP A 83 12.83 7.57 -6.00
N PHE A 84 12.24 6.38 -6.04
CA PHE A 84 10.83 6.21 -6.34
C PHE A 84 10.04 6.36 -5.06
N VAL A 85 8.98 7.16 -5.09
CA VAL A 85 8.08 7.38 -3.97
C VAL A 85 6.90 6.42 -4.06
N PHE A 86 6.74 5.55 -3.07
CA PHE A 86 5.68 4.54 -2.96
C PHE A 86 4.69 4.91 -1.84
N PRO A 87 3.58 5.60 -2.14
CA PRO A 87 2.56 5.95 -1.16
C PRO A 87 1.60 4.78 -0.92
N PHE A 88 2.09 3.66 -0.40
CA PHE A 88 1.30 2.42 -0.32
C PHE A 88 0.46 2.28 0.95
N GLY A 89 0.64 3.16 1.95
CA GLY A 89 -0.08 3.10 3.22
C GLY A 89 -1.61 3.21 3.07
N GLU A 90 -2.08 4.14 2.25
CA GLU A 90 -3.52 4.33 1.99
C GLU A 90 -4.10 3.15 1.18
N PRO A 91 -3.46 2.70 0.07
CA PRO A 91 -3.86 1.47 -0.61
C PRO A 91 -3.91 0.24 0.29
N LEU A 92 -2.93 0.05 1.19
CA LEU A 92 -2.91 -1.07 2.14
C LEU A 92 -4.07 -0.96 3.13
N ALA A 93 -4.28 0.22 3.72
CA ALA A 93 -5.37 0.44 4.67
C ALA A 93 -6.74 0.20 4.03
N ALA A 94 -6.95 0.69 2.81
CA ALA A 94 -8.18 0.47 2.05
C ALA A 94 -8.44 -1.02 1.77
N LYS A 95 -7.41 -1.80 1.44
CA LYS A 95 -7.56 -3.25 1.22
C LYS A 95 -7.79 -4.03 2.52
N ILE A 96 -7.20 -3.60 3.65
CA ILE A 96 -7.50 -4.16 4.97
C ILE A 96 -8.95 -3.90 5.36
N GLU A 97 -9.47 -2.70 5.08
CA GLU A 97 -10.87 -2.36 5.30
C GLU A 97 -11.80 -3.19 4.39
N GLU A 98 -11.51 -3.29 3.09
CA GLU A 98 -12.27 -4.13 2.15
C GLU A 98 -12.29 -5.60 2.60
N MET A 99 -11.12 -6.15 2.95
CA MET A 99 -10.98 -7.51 3.50
C MET A 99 -11.83 -7.67 4.77
N SER A 100 -11.75 -6.75 5.71
CA SER A 100 -12.48 -6.85 6.99
C SER A 100 -13.99 -6.88 6.76
N ASN A 101 -14.50 -6.05 5.85
CA ASN A 101 -15.91 -6.03 5.47
C ASN A 101 -16.40 -7.34 4.84
N MET A 102 -15.49 -8.14 4.28
CA MET A 102 -15.81 -9.49 3.79
C MET A 102 -15.72 -10.56 4.89
N LEU A 103 -14.84 -10.36 5.86
CA LEU A 103 -14.58 -11.33 6.93
C LEU A 103 -15.56 -11.26 8.10
N PHE A 104 -16.13 -10.09 8.38
CA PHE A 104 -17.02 -9.90 9.52
C PHE A 104 -18.41 -9.48 9.05
N THR A 105 -19.43 -9.83 9.84
CA THR A 105 -20.82 -9.46 9.52
C THR A 105 -21.01 -7.94 9.55
N ARG A 106 -20.27 -7.25 10.41
CA ARG A 106 -20.26 -5.79 10.48
C ARG A 106 -18.87 -5.28 10.84
N VAL A 107 -18.41 -4.25 10.14
CA VAL A 107 -17.18 -3.54 10.48
C VAL A 107 -17.49 -2.07 10.70
N THR A 108 -16.92 -1.51 11.76
CA THR A 108 -16.92 -0.06 12.02
C THR A 108 -15.47 0.41 12.09
N VAL A 109 -15.06 1.27 11.17
CA VAL A 109 -13.72 1.86 11.19
C VAL A 109 -13.61 2.82 12.38
N LEU A 110 -12.55 2.66 13.17
CA LEU A 110 -12.28 3.45 14.37
C LEU A 110 -11.12 4.40 14.12
N ASP A 111 -11.31 5.69 14.40
CA ASP A 111 -10.22 6.68 14.36
C ASP A 111 -9.31 6.57 15.59
N HIS A 112 -9.85 6.09 16.71
CA HIS A 112 -9.14 5.91 17.98
C HIS A 112 -9.56 4.60 18.66
N LEU A 113 -8.59 3.90 19.27
CA LEU A 113 -8.83 2.65 20.01
C LEU A 113 -9.82 2.80 21.17
N GLN A 114 -9.92 4.01 21.75
CA GLN A 114 -10.79 4.30 22.90
C GLN A 114 -12.24 4.65 22.50
N ASN A 115 -12.55 4.80 21.21
CA ASN A 115 -13.87 5.23 20.73
C ASN A 115 -14.95 4.13 20.70
N THR A 116 -14.88 3.15 21.61
CA THR A 116 -15.85 2.04 21.66
C THR A 116 -17.24 2.44 22.17
N ALA A 117 -17.34 3.56 22.91
CA ALA A 117 -18.59 4.00 23.54
C ALA A 117 -19.55 4.77 22.60
N ASN A 118 -19.05 5.27 21.46
CA ASN A 118 -19.79 6.19 20.57
C ASN A 118 -19.98 5.63 19.16
N THR A 119 -19.85 4.31 18.95
CA THR A 119 -20.12 3.74 17.62
C THR A 119 -21.60 3.93 17.27
N PRO A 120 -21.94 4.61 16.16
CA PRO A 120 -23.33 4.95 15.78
C PRO A 120 -24.23 3.74 15.50
N ASN A 121 -23.71 2.53 15.66
CA ASN A 121 -24.06 1.36 14.87
C ASN A 121 -24.02 0.06 15.72
N GLY A 122 -24.49 0.12 16.97
CA GLY A 122 -24.65 -1.06 17.82
C GLY A 122 -23.39 -1.46 18.60
N ALA A 123 -23.54 -2.51 19.40
CA ALA A 123 -22.47 -3.07 20.22
C ALA A 123 -21.45 -3.80 19.35
N LEU A 124 -20.16 -3.46 19.49
CA LEU A 124 -19.07 -4.22 18.90
C LEU A 124 -18.82 -5.48 19.75
N ASP A 125 -18.39 -6.56 19.13
CA ASP A 125 -17.96 -7.79 19.80
C ASP A 125 -16.45 -7.77 20.12
N GLY A 126 -15.69 -6.89 19.47
CA GLY A 126 -14.27 -6.69 19.73
C GLY A 126 -13.62 -5.73 18.73
N ILE A 127 -12.31 -5.57 18.85
CA ILE A 127 -11.52 -4.61 18.06
C ILE A 127 -10.37 -5.34 17.38
N LEU A 128 -10.33 -5.27 16.04
CA LEU A 128 -9.17 -5.67 15.25
C LEU A 128 -8.27 -4.45 15.05
N THR A 129 -7.02 -4.56 15.51
CA THR A 129 -5.99 -3.54 15.34
C THR A 129 -4.97 -4.03 14.33
N VAL A 130 -4.59 -3.18 13.38
CA VAL A 130 -3.54 -3.50 12.40
C VAL A 130 -2.49 -2.40 12.38
N ASP A 131 -1.23 -2.82 12.45
CA ASP A 131 -0.08 -1.94 12.52
C ASP A 131 1.04 -2.32 11.55
N LEU A 132 1.83 -1.32 11.10
CA LEU A 132 2.95 -1.55 10.19
C LEU A 132 4.18 -1.95 11.02
N LYS A 133 4.66 -3.18 10.81
CA LYS A 133 5.84 -3.68 11.51
C LYS A 133 7.13 -3.31 10.78
N SER A 134 7.19 -3.59 9.48
CA SER A 134 8.34 -3.26 8.64
C SER A 134 7.97 -3.22 7.17
N SER A 135 8.70 -2.42 6.40
CA SER A 135 8.57 -2.32 4.95
C SER A 135 9.95 -2.11 4.35
N ASP A 136 10.27 -2.90 3.32
CA ASP A 136 11.50 -2.77 2.56
C ASP A 136 11.24 -3.01 1.07
N ILE A 137 11.55 -2.02 0.23
CA ILE A 137 11.32 -2.03 -1.21
C ILE A 137 12.69 -2.02 -1.87
N GLU A 138 12.98 -3.09 -2.59
CA GLU A 138 14.21 -3.21 -3.36
C GLU A 138 13.92 -3.13 -4.86
N LEU A 139 14.58 -2.21 -5.54
CA LEU A 139 14.42 -1.99 -6.98
C LEU A 139 15.75 -2.27 -7.68
N TYR A 140 15.69 -3.11 -8.70
CA TYR A 140 16.85 -3.55 -9.46
C TYR A 140 16.62 -3.39 -10.96
N ILE A 141 17.66 -2.98 -11.69
CA ILE A 141 17.70 -3.06 -13.15
C ILE A 141 18.86 -3.95 -13.58
N GLU A 142 18.54 -4.96 -14.37
CA GLU A 142 19.49 -5.77 -15.12
C GLU A 142 19.52 -5.29 -16.57
N GLN A 143 20.53 -4.48 -16.90
CA GLN A 143 20.64 -3.88 -18.23
C GLN A 143 20.91 -4.89 -19.34
N SER A 144 21.65 -5.96 -19.05
CA SER A 144 22.02 -7.00 -20.04
C SER A 144 20.80 -7.66 -20.69
N VAL A 145 19.67 -7.67 -20.00
CA VAL A 145 18.40 -8.26 -20.45
C VAL A 145 17.24 -7.26 -20.44
N TRP A 146 17.53 -5.95 -20.29
CA TRP A 146 16.53 -4.87 -20.21
C TRP A 146 15.35 -5.23 -19.28
N ARG A 147 15.70 -5.67 -18.06
CA ARG A 147 14.75 -6.15 -17.06
C ARG A 147 14.82 -5.29 -15.80
N ALA A 148 13.66 -4.91 -15.29
CA ALA A 148 13.53 -4.27 -13.99
C ALA A 148 12.81 -5.22 -13.03
N ILE A 149 13.29 -5.31 -11.81
CA ILE A 149 12.80 -6.20 -10.77
C ILE A 149 12.48 -5.35 -9.54
N GLY A 150 11.24 -5.39 -9.10
CA GLY A 150 10.81 -4.86 -7.81
C GLY A 150 10.56 -6.00 -6.82
N ARG A 151 10.99 -5.81 -5.58
CA ARG A 151 10.68 -6.70 -4.46
C ARG A 151 10.17 -5.85 -3.30
N HIS A 152 9.11 -6.28 -2.65
CA HIS A 152 8.58 -5.60 -1.47
C HIS A 152 8.39 -6.60 -0.33
N ASN A 153 9.24 -6.49 0.68
CA ASN A 153 9.12 -7.22 1.93
C ASN A 153 8.24 -6.41 2.88
N LEU A 154 6.98 -6.83 3.02
CA LEU A 154 5.99 -6.13 3.84
C LEU A 154 5.65 -6.97 5.07
N SER A 155 5.65 -6.36 6.24
CA SER A 155 5.19 -6.99 7.48
C SER A 155 4.26 -6.08 8.27
N ILE A 156 3.18 -6.68 8.77
CA ILE A 156 2.22 -6.06 9.67
C ILE A 156 2.11 -6.87 10.96
N THR A 157 1.71 -6.20 12.03
CA THR A 157 1.23 -6.84 13.26
C THR A 157 -0.27 -6.63 13.34
N ALA A 158 -1.01 -7.71 13.58
CA ALA A 158 -2.45 -7.65 13.79
C ALA A 158 -2.80 -8.25 15.15
N SER A 159 -3.68 -7.57 15.89
CA SER A 159 -4.13 -8.02 17.20
C SER A 159 -5.64 -7.87 17.31
N PHE A 160 -6.28 -8.79 18.02
CA PHE A 160 -7.71 -8.75 18.29
C PHE A 160 -7.93 -8.62 19.80
N PHE A 161 -8.76 -7.66 20.19
CA PHE A 161 -9.10 -7.36 21.58
C PHE A 161 -10.59 -7.55 21.83
N ASP A 162 -10.94 -8.03 23.02
CA ASP A 162 -12.32 -7.97 23.49
C ASP A 162 -12.71 -6.51 23.87
N LEU A 163 -13.97 -6.30 24.23
CA LEU A 163 -14.47 -5.00 24.68
C LEU A 163 -13.83 -4.47 25.97
N LYS A 164 -13.23 -5.35 26.78
CA LYS A 164 -12.50 -5.01 28.00
C LYS A 164 -11.02 -4.72 27.71
N GLN A 165 -10.63 -4.69 26.44
CA GLN A 165 -9.26 -4.51 25.96
C GLN A 165 -8.30 -5.64 26.37
N ASN A 166 -8.82 -6.83 26.68
CA ASN A 166 -7.99 -8.01 26.81
C ASN A 166 -7.60 -8.50 25.41
N LYS A 167 -6.30 -8.74 25.21
CA LYS A 167 -5.79 -9.29 23.95
C LYS A 167 -6.18 -10.76 23.83
N ILE A 168 -6.95 -11.09 22.80
CA ILE A 168 -7.42 -12.45 22.50
C ILE A 168 -6.47 -13.14 21.53
N TRP A 169 -6.00 -12.39 20.52
CA TRP A 169 -5.17 -12.92 19.46
C TRP A 169 -4.17 -11.86 19.00
N GLU A 170 -2.99 -12.31 18.56
CA GLU A 170 -1.96 -11.48 17.94
C GLU A 170 -1.15 -12.32 16.97
N SER A 171 -0.84 -11.75 15.81
CA SER A 171 0.07 -12.37 14.85
C SER A 171 0.84 -11.30 14.10
N ASP A 172 2.13 -11.58 13.93
CA ASP A 172 2.92 -10.95 12.89
C ASP A 172 2.70 -11.69 11.57
N ILE A 173 2.58 -10.93 10.49
CA ILE A 173 2.39 -11.45 9.14
C ILE A 173 3.43 -10.77 8.27
N ALA A 174 4.16 -11.54 7.47
CA ALA A 174 5.17 -11.04 6.56
C ALA A 174 5.05 -11.74 5.21
N VAL A 175 5.17 -10.98 4.12
CA VAL A 175 5.06 -11.46 2.74
C VAL A 175 6.11 -10.79 1.86
N GLU A 176 6.45 -11.43 0.74
CA GLU A 176 7.32 -10.89 -0.31
C GLU A 176 6.49 -10.69 -1.59
N GLY A 177 6.26 -9.44 -1.96
CA GLY A 177 5.70 -9.09 -3.27
C GLY A 177 6.78 -9.01 -4.34
N LYS A 178 6.48 -9.49 -5.54
CA LYS A 178 7.41 -9.50 -6.68
C LYS A 178 6.79 -8.85 -7.91
N GLY A 179 7.55 -7.96 -8.53
CA GLY A 179 7.19 -7.30 -9.78
C GLY A 179 8.31 -7.41 -10.79
N LEU A 180 7.96 -7.70 -12.04
CA LEU A 180 8.90 -7.73 -13.15
C LEU A 180 8.37 -6.85 -14.27
N ASP A 181 9.27 -6.06 -14.85
CA ASP A 181 9.00 -5.27 -16.04
C ASP A 181 10.11 -5.55 -17.07
N PHE A 182 9.73 -5.71 -18.33
CA PHE A 182 10.63 -6.08 -19.42
C PHE A 182 10.36 -5.21 -20.64
N ILE A 183 11.41 -4.74 -21.31
CA ILE A 183 11.28 -4.10 -22.61
C ILE A 183 11.15 -5.18 -23.69
N THR A 184 10.01 -5.22 -24.37
CA THR A 184 9.75 -6.11 -25.51
C THR A 184 9.66 -5.38 -26.84
N SER A 185 9.63 -4.04 -26.83
CA SER A 185 9.54 -3.22 -28.03
C SER A 185 10.28 -1.87 -27.90
N ARG A 186 10.55 -1.23 -29.04
CA ARG A 186 11.16 0.10 -29.10
C ARG A 186 10.28 1.17 -28.43
N VAL A 187 8.96 1.04 -28.52
CA VAL A 187 8.03 1.94 -27.83
C VAL A 187 8.21 1.81 -26.32
N GLU A 188 8.23 0.59 -25.78
CA GLU A 188 8.46 0.37 -24.34
C GLU A 188 9.82 0.89 -23.87
N GLN A 189 10.85 0.82 -24.71
CA GLN A 189 12.15 1.41 -24.43
C GLN A 189 12.07 2.95 -24.29
N GLU A 190 11.34 3.63 -25.17
CA GLU A 190 11.11 5.07 -25.11
C GLU A 190 10.29 5.46 -23.86
N TRP A 191 9.32 4.64 -23.48
CA TRP A 191 8.57 4.80 -22.22
C TRP A 191 9.47 4.60 -21.00
N TRP A 192 10.26 3.54 -20.94
CA TRP A 192 11.23 3.33 -19.85
C TRP A 192 12.23 4.48 -19.70
N ALA A 193 12.70 5.04 -20.83
CA ALA A 193 13.61 6.18 -20.81
C ALA A 193 12.97 7.46 -20.26
N THR A 194 11.65 7.62 -20.41
CA THR A 194 10.93 8.84 -20.02
C THR A 194 10.24 8.74 -18.67
N THR A 195 9.58 7.62 -18.36
CA THR A 195 8.80 7.41 -17.13
C THR A 195 9.48 6.48 -16.11
N GLY A 196 10.50 5.74 -16.53
CA GLY A 196 11.11 4.69 -15.73
C GLY A 196 10.32 3.37 -15.77
N PRO A 197 10.89 2.27 -15.22
CA PRO A 197 10.23 0.97 -15.15
C PRO A 197 9.03 0.95 -14.21
N ARG A 198 8.12 0.00 -14.42
CA ARG A 198 6.92 -0.21 -13.61
C ARG A 198 7.23 -1.06 -12.39
N PHE A 199 7.46 -0.40 -11.25
CA PHE A 199 7.70 -1.08 -9.97
C PHE A 199 6.45 -1.27 -9.09
N GLY A 200 5.33 -0.60 -9.43
CA GLY A 200 4.04 -0.74 -8.74
C GLY A 200 3.58 -2.19 -8.51
N PRO A 201 3.70 -3.11 -9.48
CA PRO A 201 3.25 -4.49 -9.33
C PRO A 201 3.86 -5.24 -8.13
N ALA A 202 5.11 -4.95 -7.73
CA ALA A 202 5.72 -5.60 -6.56
C ALA A 202 5.00 -5.22 -5.26
N VAL A 203 4.63 -3.94 -5.14
CA VAL A 203 3.87 -3.44 -3.99
C VAL A 203 2.43 -3.95 -4.03
N GLU A 204 1.79 -3.93 -5.19
CA GLU A 204 0.43 -4.44 -5.37
C GLU A 204 0.31 -5.92 -4.96
N ASP A 205 1.27 -6.75 -5.40
CA ASP A 205 1.35 -8.17 -5.06
C ASP A 205 1.51 -8.38 -3.55
N SER A 206 2.42 -7.64 -2.90
CA SER A 206 2.59 -7.74 -1.43
C SER A 206 1.31 -7.36 -0.66
N ILE A 207 0.57 -6.33 -1.09
CA ILE A 207 -0.68 -5.92 -0.44
C ILE A 207 -1.76 -7.00 -0.64
N GLN A 208 -1.83 -7.59 -1.84
CA GLN A 208 -2.74 -8.71 -2.09
C GLN A 208 -2.41 -9.91 -1.19
N GLN A 209 -1.13 -10.26 -1.06
CA GLN A 209 -0.69 -11.39 -0.23
C GLN A 209 -0.89 -11.14 1.26
N ILE A 210 -0.52 -9.96 1.78
CA ILE A 210 -0.62 -9.65 3.22
C ILE A 210 -2.08 -9.68 3.68
N THR A 211 -3.00 -9.16 2.86
CA THR A 211 -4.44 -9.14 3.19
C THR A 211 -5.04 -10.54 3.12
N TYR A 212 -4.61 -11.38 2.18
CA TYR A 212 -5.01 -12.79 2.15
C TYR A 212 -4.51 -13.57 3.38
N GLU A 213 -3.23 -13.43 3.74
CA GLU A 213 -2.67 -14.14 4.89
C GLU A 213 -3.28 -13.63 6.22
N LEU A 214 -3.55 -12.33 6.34
CA LEU A 214 -4.30 -11.77 7.48
C LEU A 214 -5.69 -12.40 7.59
N ALA A 215 -6.45 -12.44 6.49
CA ALA A 215 -7.76 -13.07 6.45
C ALA A 215 -7.72 -14.54 6.90
N LYS A 216 -6.75 -15.29 6.38
CA LYS A 216 -6.55 -16.69 6.74
C LYS A 216 -6.19 -16.86 8.21
N LYS A 217 -5.30 -16.02 8.76
CA LYS A 217 -4.91 -16.09 10.17
C LYS A 217 -6.08 -15.81 11.10
N ILE A 218 -6.87 -14.77 10.83
CA ILE A 218 -8.08 -14.43 11.61
C ILE A 218 -9.07 -15.60 11.62
N THR A 219 -9.31 -16.21 10.45
CA THR A 219 -10.37 -17.22 10.28
C THR A 219 -9.98 -18.61 10.74
N THR A 220 -8.68 -18.90 10.85
CA THR A 220 -8.16 -20.21 11.27
C THR A 220 -7.57 -20.22 12.68
N ALA A 221 -7.43 -19.06 13.32
CA ALA A 221 -6.95 -18.96 14.70
C ALA A 221 -7.93 -19.66 15.66
N LYS A 222 -7.38 -20.54 16.49
CA LYS A 222 -8.16 -21.25 17.50
C LYS A 222 -8.69 -20.27 18.53
N GLU A 223 -7.89 -19.30 18.94
CA GLU A 223 -8.22 -18.25 19.89
C GLU A 223 -9.44 -17.44 19.44
N MET A 224 -9.50 -17.10 18.14
CA MET A 224 -10.66 -16.42 17.53
C MET A 224 -11.90 -17.31 17.54
N THR A 225 -11.74 -18.59 17.19
CA THR A 225 -12.84 -19.57 17.18
C THR A 225 -13.41 -19.77 18.58
N ASP A 226 -12.55 -19.93 19.58
CA ASP A 226 -12.90 -20.11 20.99
C ASP A 226 -13.62 -18.86 21.51
N TYR A 227 -13.13 -17.65 21.19
CA TYR A 227 -13.77 -16.39 21.56
C TYR A 227 -15.18 -16.27 20.97
N ILE A 228 -15.36 -16.57 19.68
CA ILE A 228 -16.69 -16.56 19.03
C ILE A 228 -17.67 -17.50 19.71
N ALA A 229 -17.20 -18.67 20.17
CA ALA A 229 -18.05 -19.61 20.90
C ALA A 229 -18.55 -19.02 22.22
N THR A 230 -17.75 -18.19 22.91
CA THR A 230 -18.18 -17.51 24.15
C THR A 230 -19.24 -16.44 23.93
N LEU A 231 -19.27 -15.80 22.75
CA LEU A 231 -20.29 -14.79 22.41
C LEU A 231 -21.67 -15.39 22.12
N LYS A 232 -21.74 -16.69 21.86
CA LYS A 232 -23.00 -17.40 21.52
C LYS A 232 -23.67 -18.06 22.73
N GLN A 233 -23.06 -18.00 23.91
CA GLN A 233 -23.60 -18.53 25.17
C GLN A 233 -24.39 -17.45 25.91
#